data_AF-A0A9E4HQZ6-F1
#
_entry.id   AF-A0A9E4HQZ6-F1
#
_cell.length_a   1.000
_cell.length_b   1.000
_cell.length_c   1.000
_cell.angle_alpha   90.00
_cell.angle_beta   90.00
_cell.angle_gamma   90.00
#
_symmetry.space_group_name_H-M   'P 1'
#
loop_
_entity.id
_entity.type
_entity.pdbx_description
1 polymer ?
#
loop_
_entity_poly.entity_id
_entity_poly.type
_entity_poly.pdbx_seq_one_letter_code
_entity_poly.pdbx_strand_id
1 'polypeptide(L)'
;MTEPLAIRKAIDQAKAVYEDDGYVVSLDQRLPPPFDGFVADAIARGADEFVVIEVRSANMSDGTRDRLARLADIMSEEPGWRLDIVTYEPETRPHDPDVEDILRRVEEARRVVDVSSDAAALLVCSSIEGALLRLSKDRDVAPDRPIPHRTLIHDLAIHGILSDNQAAELDDFARIGDDIARGMPSASLPPDRLDWLARFALAAADNRIATVEDMTEWFKNNYTSPDDAALFYDKEKGDYFWMGTGPHDPEDVLRDQFDGALDSDIAQATKELQETSLCWAQNDELSAVHE
;
A
#
# COMPACT_ATOMS: atom_id res chain seq x y z
N MET A 1 -22.40 -7.20 4.59
CA MET A 1 -23.31 -8.29 4.15
C MET A 1 -22.59 -9.32 3.24
N THR A 2 -21.30 -9.59 3.46
CA THR A 2 -20.43 -10.36 2.55
C THR A 2 -20.14 -11.80 3.01
N GLU A 3 -20.29 -12.06 4.31
CA GLU A 3 -19.97 -13.34 4.95
C GLU A 3 -20.81 -14.55 4.44
N PRO A 4 -22.12 -14.43 4.17
CA PRO A 4 -22.91 -15.58 3.70
C PRO A 4 -22.49 -16.10 2.32
N LEU A 5 -21.98 -15.22 1.45
CA LEU A 5 -21.56 -15.60 0.10
C LEU A 5 -20.19 -16.30 0.11
N ALA A 6 -19.25 -15.81 0.93
CA ALA A 6 -17.94 -16.43 1.09
C ALA A 6 -18.03 -17.83 1.69
N ILE A 7 -18.87 -18.01 2.73
CA ILE A 7 -19.16 -19.33 3.31
C ILE A 7 -19.74 -20.25 2.25
N ARG A 8 -20.72 -19.79 1.46
CA ARG A 8 -21.35 -20.62 0.43
C ARG A 8 -20.34 -21.06 -0.63
N LYS A 9 -19.51 -20.14 -1.11
CA LYS A 9 -18.46 -20.43 -2.10
C LYS A 9 -17.45 -21.45 -1.55
N ALA A 10 -17.05 -21.31 -0.29
CA ALA A 10 -16.13 -22.25 0.36
C ALA A 10 -16.76 -23.64 0.55
N ILE A 11 -18.05 -23.74 0.89
CA ILE A 11 -18.78 -25.01 0.92
C ILE A 11 -18.83 -25.65 -0.48
N ASP A 12 -19.17 -24.87 -1.51
CA ASP A 12 -19.26 -25.37 -2.89
C ASP A 12 -17.88 -25.83 -3.41
N GLN A 13 -16.80 -25.14 -3.04
CA GLN A 13 -15.43 -25.52 -3.39
C GLN A 13 -14.99 -26.78 -2.65
N ALA A 14 -15.25 -26.88 -1.34
CA ALA A 14 -14.96 -28.08 -0.56
C ALA A 14 -15.71 -29.29 -1.14
N LYS A 15 -17.00 -29.12 -1.44
CA LYS A 15 -17.83 -30.15 -2.08
C LYS A 15 -17.18 -30.65 -3.38
N ALA A 16 -16.76 -29.75 -4.27
CA ALA A 16 -16.16 -30.14 -5.53
C ALA A 16 -14.87 -30.97 -5.35
N VAL A 17 -14.05 -30.64 -4.36
CA VAL A 17 -12.82 -31.41 -4.03
C VAL A 17 -13.17 -32.84 -3.62
N TYR A 18 -14.09 -33.04 -2.67
CA TYR A 18 -14.46 -34.39 -2.24
C TYR A 18 -15.18 -35.19 -3.32
N GLU A 19 -16.03 -34.54 -4.14
CA GLU A 19 -16.67 -35.22 -5.28
C GLU A 19 -15.64 -35.70 -6.32
N ASP A 20 -14.59 -34.91 -6.58
CA ASP A 20 -13.47 -35.31 -7.45
C ASP A 20 -12.67 -36.50 -6.88
N ASP A 21 -12.51 -36.52 -5.56
CA ASP A 21 -11.88 -37.63 -4.82
C ASP A 21 -12.78 -38.88 -4.70
N GLY A 22 -13.97 -38.87 -5.29
CA GLY A 22 -14.88 -40.02 -5.38
C GLY A 22 -15.84 -40.16 -4.19
N TYR A 23 -16.00 -39.13 -3.37
CA TYR A 23 -16.98 -39.11 -2.28
C TYR A 23 -18.35 -38.67 -2.78
N VAL A 24 -19.40 -39.12 -2.08
CA VAL A 24 -20.75 -38.57 -2.24
C VAL A 24 -20.98 -37.52 -1.16
N VAL A 25 -21.11 -36.25 -1.55
CA VAL A 25 -21.27 -35.14 -0.61
C VAL A 25 -22.74 -34.80 -0.40
N SER A 26 -23.16 -34.82 0.86
CA SER A 26 -24.48 -34.40 1.33
C SER A 26 -24.38 -33.04 2.03
N LEU A 27 -25.32 -32.14 1.72
CA LEU A 27 -25.54 -30.91 2.48
C LEU A 27 -26.59 -31.12 3.59
N ASP A 28 -27.00 -32.37 3.85
CA ASP A 28 -27.78 -32.68 5.03
C ASP A 28 -26.89 -32.54 6.27
N GLN A 29 -27.20 -31.51 7.05
CA GLN A 29 -26.36 -31.02 8.13
C GLN A 29 -26.49 -31.83 9.42
N ARG A 30 -27.41 -32.80 9.47
CA ARG A 30 -27.68 -33.58 10.67
C ARG A 30 -26.77 -34.79 10.74
N LEU A 31 -25.96 -34.83 11.80
CA LEU A 31 -25.13 -35.98 12.10
C LEU A 31 -25.93 -37.04 12.88
N PRO A 32 -25.67 -38.34 12.64
CA PRO A 32 -26.29 -39.41 13.42
C PRO A 32 -25.69 -39.48 14.84
N PRO A 33 -26.32 -40.23 15.76
CA PRO A 33 -25.68 -40.61 17.02
C PRO A 33 -24.32 -41.28 16.74
N PRO A 34 -23.26 -40.99 17.51
CA PRO A 34 -23.22 -40.25 18.78
C PRO A 34 -23.07 -38.72 18.65
N PHE A 35 -23.04 -38.16 17.45
CA PHE A 35 -22.80 -36.73 17.21
C PHE A 35 -24.05 -35.87 17.35
N ASP A 36 -25.05 -36.35 18.10
CA ASP A 36 -26.30 -35.63 18.32
C ASP A 36 -26.03 -34.25 18.94
N GLY A 37 -26.65 -33.21 18.39
CA GLY A 37 -26.46 -31.82 18.82
C GLY A 37 -25.38 -31.05 18.05
N PHE A 38 -24.67 -31.69 17.12
CA PHE A 38 -23.83 -31.00 16.14
C PHE A 38 -24.55 -30.86 14.79
N VAL A 39 -24.29 -29.74 14.12
CA VAL A 39 -24.79 -29.43 12.78
C VAL A 39 -23.58 -29.14 11.91
N ALA A 40 -23.35 -29.99 10.91
CA ALA A 40 -22.24 -29.88 9.96
C ALA A 40 -22.60 -28.96 8.79
N ASP A 41 -21.60 -28.37 8.12
CA ASP A 41 -21.88 -27.63 6.89
C ASP A 41 -22.09 -28.58 5.70
N ALA A 42 -21.33 -29.68 5.66
CA ALA A 42 -21.52 -30.79 4.73
C ALA A 42 -20.97 -32.11 5.30
N ILE A 43 -21.40 -33.24 4.72
CA ILE A 43 -20.91 -34.58 5.05
C ILE A 43 -20.52 -35.27 3.75
N ALA A 44 -19.26 -35.67 3.61
CA ALA A 44 -18.78 -36.48 2.48
C ALA A 44 -18.70 -37.95 2.87
N ARG A 45 -19.24 -38.84 2.03
CA ARG A 45 -19.25 -40.28 2.25
C ARG A 45 -18.37 -41.00 1.24
N GLY A 46 -17.31 -41.64 1.72
CA GLY A 46 -16.43 -42.51 0.95
C GLY A 46 -16.88 -43.98 0.98
N ALA A 47 -15.98 -44.88 0.58
CA ALA A 47 -16.26 -46.32 0.60
C ALA A 47 -16.34 -46.87 2.04
N ASP A 48 -15.37 -46.49 2.89
CA ASP A 48 -15.22 -46.99 4.26
C ASP A 48 -15.10 -45.85 5.30
N GLU A 49 -15.35 -44.60 4.91
CA GLU A 49 -15.24 -43.43 5.80
C GLU A 49 -16.32 -42.36 5.54
N PHE A 50 -16.54 -41.54 6.57
CA PHE A 50 -17.39 -40.36 6.60
C PHE A 50 -16.55 -39.16 7.04
N VAL A 51 -16.58 -38.12 6.24
CA VAL A 51 -15.89 -36.86 6.53
C VAL A 51 -16.93 -35.79 6.81
N VAL A 52 -16.88 -35.23 8.01
CA VAL A 52 -17.66 -34.06 8.38
C VAL A 52 -16.88 -32.83 8.02
N ILE A 53 -17.49 -31.96 7.21
CA ILE A 53 -16.86 -30.76 6.67
C ILE A 53 -17.45 -29.56 7.41
N GLU A 54 -16.58 -28.79 8.06
CA GLU A 54 -16.92 -27.54 8.73
C GLU A 54 -16.17 -26.38 8.08
N VAL A 55 -16.89 -25.39 7.58
CA VAL A 55 -16.33 -24.24 6.88
C VAL A 55 -16.27 -23.05 7.83
N ARG A 56 -15.06 -22.54 8.11
CA ARG A 56 -14.86 -21.48 9.11
C ARG A 56 -13.93 -20.38 8.64
N SER A 57 -14.13 -19.17 9.16
CA SER A 57 -13.16 -18.10 9.00
C SER A 57 -11.87 -18.45 9.75
N ALA A 58 -10.72 -18.07 9.21
CA ALA A 58 -9.44 -18.16 9.93
C ALA A 58 -9.48 -17.46 11.31
N ASN A 59 -10.32 -16.41 11.44
CA ASN A 59 -10.51 -15.63 12.67
C ASN A 59 -11.70 -16.09 13.51
N MET A 60 -12.01 -17.40 13.53
CA MET A 60 -13.14 -17.93 14.30
C MET A 60 -13.01 -17.65 15.81
N SER A 61 -14.16 -17.43 16.46
CA SER A 61 -14.23 -17.17 17.90
C SER A 61 -13.79 -18.37 18.75
N ASP A 62 -13.32 -18.12 19.96
CA ASP A 62 -12.89 -19.17 20.90
C ASP A 62 -14.01 -20.19 21.16
N GLY A 63 -15.26 -19.73 21.32
CA GLY A 63 -16.40 -20.63 21.50
C GLY A 63 -16.65 -21.56 20.29
N THR A 64 -16.33 -21.10 19.08
CA THR A 64 -16.40 -21.94 17.86
C THR A 64 -15.27 -22.96 17.85
N ARG A 65 -14.05 -22.53 18.23
CA ARG A 65 -12.88 -23.41 18.35
C ARG A 65 -13.12 -24.51 19.37
N ASP A 66 -13.64 -24.17 20.55
CA ASP A 66 -13.99 -25.14 21.60
C ASP A 66 -15.07 -26.13 21.15
N ARG A 67 -16.06 -25.67 20.37
CA ARG A 67 -17.08 -26.55 19.79
C ARG A 67 -16.46 -27.57 18.82
N LEU A 68 -15.57 -27.12 17.95
CA LEU A 68 -14.92 -27.98 16.96
C LEU A 68 -13.94 -28.96 17.61
N ALA A 69 -13.22 -28.53 18.66
CA ALA A 69 -12.37 -29.42 19.44
C ALA A 69 -13.19 -30.56 20.07
N ARG A 70 -14.33 -30.24 20.70
CA ARG A 70 -15.23 -31.28 21.24
C ARG A 70 -15.75 -32.23 20.18
N LEU A 71 -16.08 -31.73 18.98
CA LEU A 71 -16.53 -32.57 17.87
C LEU A 71 -15.43 -33.50 17.39
N ALA A 72 -14.20 -32.98 17.24
CA ALA A 72 -13.02 -33.75 16.86
C ALA A 72 -12.71 -34.85 17.88
N ASP A 73 -12.81 -34.55 19.17
CA ASP A 73 -12.58 -35.52 20.24
C ASP A 73 -13.56 -36.69 20.12
N ILE A 74 -14.87 -36.42 19.98
CA ILE A 74 -15.90 -37.45 19.82
C ILE A 74 -15.68 -38.26 18.53
N MET A 75 -15.33 -37.60 17.42
CA MET A 75 -15.07 -38.29 16.15
C MET A 75 -13.83 -39.18 16.18
N SER A 76 -12.82 -38.81 16.97
CA SER A 76 -11.60 -39.62 17.11
C SER A 76 -11.86 -40.98 17.77
N GLU A 77 -12.96 -41.11 18.52
CA GLU A 77 -13.39 -42.35 19.16
C GLU A 77 -14.24 -43.24 18.25
N GLU A 78 -14.75 -42.72 17.12
CA GLU A 78 -15.66 -43.42 16.21
C GLU A 78 -14.97 -43.86 14.91
N PRO A 79 -14.75 -45.17 14.69
CA PRO A 79 -14.07 -45.66 13.50
C PRO A 79 -14.76 -45.24 12.20
N GLY A 80 -13.96 -44.78 11.24
CA GLY A 80 -14.44 -44.35 9.94
C GLY A 80 -15.02 -42.93 9.92
N TRP A 81 -14.91 -42.16 11.01
CA TRP A 81 -15.29 -40.74 11.03
C TRP A 81 -14.08 -39.83 11.10
N ARG A 82 -14.11 -38.72 10.37
CA ARG A 82 -13.10 -37.65 10.42
C ARG A 82 -13.76 -36.28 10.35
N LEU A 83 -13.17 -35.31 11.04
CA LEU A 83 -13.53 -33.90 10.91
C LEU A 83 -12.49 -33.19 10.02
N ASP A 84 -12.94 -32.55 8.95
CA ASP A 84 -12.12 -31.66 8.12
C ASP A 84 -12.63 -30.22 8.25
N ILE A 85 -11.73 -29.32 8.64
CA ILE A 85 -12.03 -27.89 8.79
C ILE A 85 -11.48 -27.16 7.57
N VAL A 86 -12.39 -26.62 6.74
CA VAL A 86 -12.03 -25.82 5.57
C VAL A 86 -12.06 -24.35 5.98
N THR A 87 -10.89 -23.71 5.98
CA THR A 87 -10.80 -22.30 6.31
C THR A 87 -11.01 -21.42 5.08
N TYR A 88 -11.84 -20.39 5.22
CA TYR A 88 -11.93 -19.30 4.24
C TYR A 88 -11.44 -18.00 4.87
N GLU A 89 -10.82 -17.15 4.07
CA GLU A 89 -10.57 -15.76 4.45
C GLU A 89 -11.81 -14.95 4.07
N PRO A 90 -12.53 -14.37 5.05
CA PRO A 90 -13.60 -13.45 4.70
C PRO A 90 -12.99 -12.33 3.88
N GLU A 91 -13.63 -11.97 2.76
CA GLU A 91 -13.35 -10.70 2.07
C GLU A 91 -13.78 -9.56 3.01
N THR A 92 -12.99 -9.28 4.04
CA THR A 92 -12.93 -7.96 4.62
C THR A 92 -12.31 -7.12 3.53
N ARG A 93 -13.11 -6.53 2.65
CA ARG A 93 -12.63 -5.36 1.91
C ARG A 93 -12.18 -4.39 3.00
N PRO A 94 -10.87 -4.11 3.13
CA PRO A 94 -10.45 -3.02 3.97
C PRO A 94 -11.29 -1.82 3.52
N HIS A 95 -11.88 -1.08 4.45
CA HIS A 95 -12.44 0.20 4.07
C HIS A 95 -11.28 0.98 3.47
N ASP A 96 -11.37 1.31 2.18
CA ASP A 96 -10.36 2.13 1.53
C ASP A 96 -10.27 3.41 2.33
N PRO A 97 -9.13 3.68 2.99
CA PRO A 97 -9.03 4.86 3.83
C PRO A 97 -9.19 6.07 2.92
N ASP A 98 -10.24 6.85 3.18
CA ASP A 98 -10.46 8.11 2.49
C ASP A 98 -9.37 9.12 2.89
N VAL A 99 -9.17 10.14 2.06
CA VAL A 99 -8.16 11.19 2.26
C VAL A 99 -8.36 11.89 3.62
N GLU A 100 -9.60 12.12 4.04
CA GLU A 100 -9.91 12.69 5.36
C GLU A 100 -9.38 11.82 6.50
N ASP A 101 -9.42 10.51 6.30
CA ASP A 101 -9.03 9.52 7.28
C ASP A 101 -7.50 9.40 7.38
N ILE A 102 -6.79 9.58 6.26
CA ILE A 102 -5.32 9.70 6.19
C ILE A 102 -4.89 11.01 6.86
N LEU A 103 -5.52 12.14 6.50
CA LEU A 103 -5.27 13.46 7.09
C LEU A 103 -5.43 13.42 8.61
N ARG A 104 -6.54 12.87 9.11
CA ARG A 104 -6.82 12.74 10.53
C ARG A 104 -5.71 11.98 11.27
N ARG A 105 -5.24 10.85 10.72
CA ARG A 105 -4.16 10.05 11.32
C ARG A 105 -2.82 10.79 11.32
N VAL A 106 -2.50 11.50 10.24
CA VAL A 106 -1.28 12.34 10.16
C VAL A 106 -1.32 13.47 11.19
N GLU A 107 -2.45 14.16 11.34
CA GLU A 107 -2.62 15.18 12.37
C GLU A 107 -2.51 14.61 13.78
N GLU A 108 -3.08 13.42 14.01
CA GLU A 108 -2.98 12.73 15.29
C GLU A 108 -1.52 12.36 15.60
N ALA A 109 -0.76 11.85 14.62
CA ALA A 109 0.66 11.56 14.77
C ALA A 109 1.45 12.79 15.22
N ARG A 110 1.19 13.95 14.58
CA ARG A 110 1.82 15.23 14.95
C ARG A 110 1.47 15.68 16.38
N ARG A 111 0.26 15.39 16.88
CA ARG A 111 -0.13 15.72 18.26
C ARG A 111 0.52 14.82 19.30
N VAL A 112 0.82 13.57 18.96
CA VAL A 112 1.29 12.57 19.93
C VAL A 112 2.80 12.35 19.90
N VAL A 113 3.53 12.86 18.90
CA VAL A 113 4.98 12.64 18.75
C VAL A 113 5.79 13.02 20.00
N ASP A 114 5.45 14.14 20.64
CA ASP A 114 6.13 14.61 21.86
C ASP A 114 5.84 13.72 23.09
N VAL A 115 4.80 12.89 23.01
CA VAL A 115 4.37 11.98 24.08
C VAL A 115 4.86 10.55 23.82
N SER A 116 4.78 10.09 22.57
CA SER A 116 5.18 8.76 22.15
C SER A 116 5.56 8.74 20.67
N SER A 117 6.87 8.63 20.40
CA SER A 117 7.39 8.44 19.05
C SER A 117 6.84 7.17 18.39
N ASP A 118 6.65 6.09 19.16
CA ASP A 118 6.14 4.82 18.63
C ASP A 118 4.68 4.94 18.17
N ALA A 119 3.84 5.61 18.97
CA ALA A 119 2.44 5.86 18.59
C ALA A 119 2.35 6.75 17.34
N ALA A 120 3.17 7.80 17.27
CA ALA A 120 3.24 8.66 16.09
C ALA A 120 3.71 7.89 14.85
N ALA A 121 4.74 7.04 14.99
CA ALA A 121 5.23 6.21 13.89
C ALA A 121 4.16 5.23 13.38
N LEU A 122 3.42 4.55 14.27
CA LEU A 122 2.34 3.65 13.86
C LEU A 122 1.19 4.38 13.14
N LEU A 123 0.82 5.58 13.60
CA LEU A 123 -0.21 6.41 12.95
C LEU A 123 0.23 6.81 11.53
N VAL A 124 1.49 7.19 11.35
CA VAL A 124 2.03 7.50 10.03
C VAL A 124 2.19 6.26 9.15
N CYS A 125 2.60 5.11 9.70
CA CYS A 125 2.63 3.83 8.96
C CYS A 125 1.24 3.52 8.39
N SER A 126 0.21 3.57 9.24
CA SER A 126 -1.17 3.34 8.81
C SER A 126 -1.64 4.36 7.75
N SER A 127 -1.17 5.61 7.84
CA SER A 127 -1.49 6.66 6.87
C SER A 127 -0.85 6.39 5.51
N ILE A 128 0.43 5.98 5.50
CA ILE A 128 1.18 5.63 4.28
C ILE A 128 0.60 4.39 3.62
N GLU A 129 0.30 3.33 4.38
CA GLU A 129 -0.32 2.13 3.82
C GLU A 129 -1.64 2.46 3.10
N GLY A 130 -2.46 3.31 3.72
CA GLY A 130 -3.70 3.78 3.13
C GLY A 130 -3.47 4.62 1.87
N ALA A 131 -2.50 5.55 1.92
CA ALA A 131 -2.16 6.41 0.80
C ALA A 131 -1.60 5.62 -0.40
N LEU A 132 -0.71 4.65 -0.16
CA LEU A 132 -0.14 3.80 -1.20
C LEU A 132 -1.20 2.89 -1.83
N LEU A 133 -2.11 2.33 -1.03
CA LEU A 133 -3.21 1.52 -1.56
C LEU A 133 -4.12 2.37 -2.47
N ARG A 134 -4.44 3.60 -2.04
CA ARG A 134 -5.20 4.54 -2.85
C ARG A 134 -4.46 4.92 -4.14
N LEU A 135 -3.18 5.31 -4.02
CA LEU A 135 -2.33 5.65 -5.15
C LEU A 135 -2.27 4.52 -6.18
N SER A 136 -2.13 3.27 -5.72
CA SER A 136 -2.12 2.09 -6.61
C SER A 136 -3.41 1.94 -7.41
N LYS A 137 -4.56 2.30 -6.83
CA LYS A 137 -5.87 2.27 -7.49
C LYS A 137 -6.02 3.40 -8.49
N ASP A 138 -5.65 4.61 -8.09
CA ASP A 138 -5.71 5.80 -8.95
C ASP A 138 -4.79 5.66 -10.18
N ARG A 139 -3.72 4.84 -10.06
CA ARG A 139 -2.77 4.53 -11.14
C ARG A 139 -3.06 3.21 -11.88
N ASP A 140 -4.17 2.54 -11.60
CA ASP A 140 -4.59 1.28 -12.23
C ASP A 140 -3.53 0.15 -12.13
N VAL A 141 -2.79 0.12 -11.02
CA VAL A 141 -1.79 -0.92 -10.68
C VAL A 141 -2.11 -1.64 -9.36
N ALA A 142 -3.34 -1.48 -8.87
CA ALA A 142 -3.76 -2.07 -7.63
C ALA A 142 -3.70 -3.61 -7.70
N PRO A 143 -3.24 -4.28 -6.64
CA PRO A 143 -3.17 -5.74 -6.63
C PRO A 143 -4.58 -6.35 -6.55
N ASP A 144 -4.78 -7.47 -7.25
CA ASP A 144 -6.06 -8.22 -7.25
C ASP A 144 -6.46 -8.76 -5.87
N ARG A 145 -5.50 -8.83 -4.94
CA ARG A 145 -5.67 -9.32 -3.57
C ARG A 145 -4.84 -8.47 -2.60
N PRO A 146 -5.19 -8.43 -1.31
CA PRO A 146 -4.33 -7.80 -0.31
C PRO A 146 -2.91 -8.39 -0.34
N ILE A 147 -1.91 -7.51 -0.38
CA ILE A 147 -0.49 -7.87 -0.33
C ILE A 147 0.18 -7.16 0.85
N PRO A 148 1.32 -7.67 1.35
CA PRO A 148 2.11 -6.96 2.36
C PRO A 148 2.51 -5.56 1.88
N HIS A 149 2.53 -4.57 2.77
CA HIS A 149 2.82 -3.18 2.42
C HIS A 149 4.19 -3.01 1.73
N ARG A 150 5.21 -3.80 2.13
CA ARG A 150 6.55 -3.76 1.51
C ARG A 150 6.51 -4.26 0.07
N THR A 151 5.67 -5.26 -0.20
CA THR A 151 5.43 -5.74 -1.56
C THR A 151 4.75 -4.65 -2.39
N LEU A 152 3.76 -3.94 -1.84
CA LEU A 152 3.12 -2.81 -2.52
C LEU A 152 4.11 -1.68 -2.85
N ILE A 153 5.00 -1.32 -1.92
CA ILE A 153 6.05 -0.31 -2.14
C ILE A 153 6.93 -0.72 -3.34
N HIS A 154 7.38 -1.97 -3.36
CA HIS A 154 8.22 -2.48 -4.43
C HIS A 154 7.50 -2.53 -5.78
N ASP A 155 6.23 -2.95 -5.80
CA ASP A 155 5.42 -2.97 -7.03
C ASP A 155 5.25 -1.56 -7.60
N LEU A 156 4.95 -0.56 -6.75
CA LEU A 156 4.85 0.83 -7.17
C LEU A 156 6.16 1.40 -7.71
N ALA A 157 7.30 0.97 -7.17
CA ALA A 157 8.63 1.34 -7.70
C ALA A 157 8.89 0.70 -9.09
N ILE A 158 8.56 -0.58 -9.27
CA ILE A 158 8.68 -1.26 -10.59
C ILE A 158 7.86 -0.54 -11.66
N HIS A 159 6.69 -0.04 -11.29
CA HIS A 159 5.81 0.70 -12.19
C HIS A 159 6.24 2.17 -12.40
N GLY A 160 7.34 2.62 -11.80
CA GLY A 160 7.84 4.00 -11.91
C GLY A 160 6.95 5.03 -11.21
N ILE A 161 6.05 4.60 -10.32
CA ILE A 161 5.17 5.49 -9.55
C ILE A 161 5.92 6.06 -8.35
N LEU A 162 6.88 5.32 -7.82
CA LEU A 162 7.81 5.76 -6.79
C LEU A 162 9.23 5.81 -7.35
N SER A 163 10.00 6.79 -6.92
CA SER A 163 11.46 6.79 -7.15
C SER A 163 12.14 5.72 -6.30
N ASP A 164 13.34 5.31 -6.67
CA ASP A 164 14.15 4.37 -5.88
C ASP A 164 14.40 4.88 -4.45
N ASN A 165 14.61 6.19 -4.29
CA ASN A 165 14.83 6.80 -2.97
C ASN A 165 13.55 6.80 -2.13
N GLN A 166 12.39 7.11 -2.74
CA GLN A 166 11.08 7.02 -2.09
C GLN A 166 10.82 5.59 -1.63
N ALA A 167 11.04 4.60 -2.52
CA ALA A 167 10.84 3.20 -2.18
C ALA A 167 11.75 2.74 -1.05
N ALA A 168 13.03 3.13 -1.06
CA ALA A 168 13.98 2.81 0.00
C ALA A 168 13.60 3.44 1.36
N GLU A 169 13.19 4.71 1.38
CA GLU A 169 12.75 5.39 2.60
C GLU A 169 11.47 4.76 3.18
N LEU A 170 10.51 4.44 2.32
CA LEU A 170 9.27 3.79 2.73
C LEU A 170 9.51 2.36 3.24
N ASP A 171 10.42 1.61 2.62
CA ASP A 171 10.78 0.25 3.06
C ASP A 171 11.47 0.27 4.44
N ASP A 172 12.37 1.23 4.65
CA ASP A 172 13.01 1.42 5.96
C ASP A 172 11.99 1.79 7.04
N PHE A 173 11.04 2.67 6.71
CA PHE A 173 9.99 3.07 7.63
C PHE A 173 8.97 1.96 7.90
N ALA A 174 8.58 1.19 6.89
CA ALA A 174 7.76 0.00 7.04
C ALA A 174 8.35 -0.99 8.04
N ARG A 175 9.68 -1.19 8.00
CA ARG A 175 10.39 -2.02 8.98
C ARG A 175 10.26 -1.48 10.41
N ILE A 176 10.35 -0.16 10.60
CA ILE A 176 10.15 0.48 11.91
C ILE A 176 8.74 0.20 12.44
N GLY A 177 7.70 0.37 11.60
CA GLY A 177 6.32 0.06 11.97
C GLY A 177 6.12 -1.39 12.39
N ASP A 178 6.67 -2.32 11.61
CA ASP A 178 6.67 -3.76 11.90
C ASP A 178 7.33 -4.10 13.24
N ASP A 179 8.48 -3.49 13.53
CA ASP A 179 9.22 -3.72 14.77
C ASP A 179 8.42 -3.21 15.98
N ILE A 180 7.86 -2.00 15.89
CA ILE A 180 6.99 -1.43 16.95
C ILE A 180 5.78 -2.33 17.18
N ALA A 181 5.10 -2.76 16.11
CA ALA A 181 3.90 -3.61 16.21
C ALA A 181 4.19 -4.97 16.88
N ARG A 182 5.42 -5.48 16.74
CA ARG A 182 5.89 -6.73 17.38
C ARG A 182 6.46 -6.52 18.78
N GLY A 183 6.50 -5.28 19.29
CA GLY A 183 7.09 -4.95 20.57
C GLY A 183 8.62 -5.05 20.57
N MET A 184 9.25 -4.96 19.41
CA MET A 184 10.70 -4.94 19.26
C MET A 184 11.25 -3.53 19.53
N PRO A 185 12.51 -3.39 20.00
CA PRO A 185 13.15 -2.08 20.08
C PRO A 185 13.23 -1.44 18.70
N SER A 186 12.53 -0.31 18.54
CA SER A 186 12.53 0.51 17.33
C SER A 186 13.55 1.65 17.47
N ALA A 187 14.06 2.14 16.34
CA ALA A 187 14.77 3.41 16.33
C ALA A 187 13.77 4.55 16.55
N SER A 188 14.14 5.54 17.38
CA SER A 188 13.37 6.78 17.53
C SER A 188 13.23 7.47 16.17
N LEU A 189 12.01 7.89 15.83
CA LEU A 189 11.74 8.56 14.56
C LEU A 189 12.09 10.06 14.70
N PRO A 190 13.07 10.59 13.94
CA PRO A 190 13.39 12.02 14.01
C PRO A 190 12.19 12.87 13.55
N PRO A 191 11.94 14.06 14.16
CA PRO A 191 10.82 14.92 13.79
C PRO A 191 10.77 15.28 12.30
N ASP A 192 11.92 15.59 11.69
CA ASP A 192 12.01 15.94 10.27
C ASP A 192 11.59 14.76 9.38
N ARG A 193 11.93 13.54 9.79
CA ARG A 193 11.56 12.32 9.08
C ARG A 193 10.05 12.05 9.20
N LEU A 194 9.48 12.24 10.38
CA LEU A 194 8.03 12.16 10.60
C LEU A 194 7.28 13.17 9.71
N ASP A 195 7.77 14.41 9.64
CA ASP A 195 7.14 15.45 8.82
C ASP A 195 7.21 15.13 7.32
N TRP A 196 8.35 14.64 6.84
CA TRP A 196 8.47 14.16 5.46
C TRP A 196 7.48 13.02 5.16
N LEU A 197 7.44 11.98 6.01
CA LEU A 197 6.52 10.85 5.85
C LEU A 197 5.04 11.29 5.87
N ALA A 198 4.72 12.27 6.71
CA ALA A 198 3.40 12.89 6.75
C ALA A 198 3.06 13.61 5.44
N ARG A 199 3.97 14.45 4.93
CA ARG A 199 3.80 15.14 3.63
C ARG A 199 3.68 14.14 2.48
N PHE A 200 4.50 13.11 2.47
CA PHE A 200 4.43 12.02 1.49
C PHE A 200 3.06 11.33 1.53
N ALA A 201 2.56 10.95 2.71
CA ALA A 201 1.25 10.29 2.83
C ALA A 201 0.12 11.15 2.24
N LEU A 202 0.15 12.47 2.47
CA LEU A 202 -0.84 13.39 1.92
C LEU A 202 -0.70 13.57 0.40
N ALA A 203 0.53 13.74 -0.09
CA ALA A 203 0.79 13.84 -1.53
C ALA A 203 0.40 12.55 -2.27
N ALA A 204 0.67 11.37 -1.69
CA ALA A 204 0.25 10.08 -2.24
C ALA A 204 -1.27 9.93 -2.25
N ALA A 205 -1.96 10.36 -1.18
CA ALA A 205 -3.42 10.33 -1.12
C ALA A 205 -4.09 11.22 -2.17
N ASP A 206 -3.46 12.35 -2.50
CA ASP A 206 -3.91 13.31 -3.52
C ASP A 206 -3.39 12.98 -4.93
N ASN A 207 -2.65 11.89 -5.12
CA ASN A 207 -1.98 11.54 -6.38
C ASN A 207 -1.02 12.64 -6.90
N ARG A 208 -0.34 13.34 -5.99
CA ARG A 208 0.63 14.42 -6.26
C ARG A 208 2.10 14.00 -6.08
N ILE A 209 2.38 12.70 -5.96
CA ILE A 209 3.77 12.20 -5.91
C ILE A 209 4.41 12.40 -7.29
N ALA A 210 5.66 12.85 -7.28
CA ALA A 210 6.49 13.00 -8.46
C ALA A 210 7.81 12.24 -8.26
N THR A 211 8.26 11.58 -9.31
CA THR A 211 9.59 10.97 -9.40
C THR A 211 10.63 11.96 -9.92
N VAL A 212 11.91 11.58 -9.88
CA VAL A 212 13.00 12.33 -10.51
C VAL A 212 12.75 12.57 -11.99
N GLU A 213 12.22 11.56 -12.69
CA GLU A 213 11.87 11.63 -14.10
C GLU A 213 10.72 12.62 -14.34
N ASP A 214 9.63 12.52 -13.57
CA ASP A 214 8.49 13.45 -13.67
C ASP A 214 8.93 14.91 -13.47
N MET A 215 9.76 15.15 -12.44
CA MET A 215 10.28 16.49 -12.14
C MET A 215 11.15 17.03 -13.27
N THR A 216 12.05 16.20 -13.80
CA THR A 216 12.97 16.58 -14.87
C THR A 216 12.23 16.83 -16.18
N GLU A 217 11.26 15.99 -16.53
CA GLU A 217 10.43 16.15 -17.72
C GLU A 217 9.56 17.41 -17.62
N TRP A 218 8.88 17.60 -16.49
CA TRP A 218 8.10 18.82 -16.24
C TRP A 218 8.98 20.06 -16.38
N PHE A 219 10.17 20.07 -15.77
CA PHE A 219 11.06 21.22 -15.83
C PHE A 219 11.48 21.55 -17.27
N LYS A 220 11.90 20.54 -18.04
CA LYS A 220 12.30 20.71 -19.46
C LYS A 220 11.15 21.16 -20.36
N ASN A 221 9.90 20.88 -19.99
CA ASN A 221 8.73 21.36 -20.72
C ASN A 221 8.41 22.83 -20.42
N ASN A 222 8.78 23.34 -19.24
CA ASN A 222 8.47 24.70 -18.78
C ASN A 222 9.64 25.68 -18.87
N TYR A 223 10.87 25.16 -18.96
CA TYR A 223 12.09 25.94 -19.00
C TYR A 223 13.01 25.47 -20.12
N THR A 224 13.82 26.37 -20.65
CA THR A 224 14.81 26.06 -21.68
C THR A 224 16.19 26.61 -21.33
N SER A 225 17.22 25.97 -21.89
CA SER A 225 18.61 26.38 -21.62
C SER A 225 18.88 27.75 -22.27
N PRO A 226 19.84 28.55 -21.77
CA PRO A 226 20.14 29.86 -22.34
C PRO A 226 20.57 29.79 -23.81
N ASP A 227 21.27 28.71 -24.16
CA ASP A 227 21.73 28.43 -25.51
C ASP A 227 20.57 28.12 -26.46
N ASP A 228 19.58 27.35 -25.99
CA ASP A 228 18.38 27.00 -26.77
C ASP A 228 17.35 28.15 -26.80
N ALA A 229 17.31 28.98 -25.76
CA ALA A 229 16.48 30.18 -25.67
C ALA A 229 16.90 31.31 -26.63
N ALA A 230 18.04 31.15 -27.32
CA ALA A 230 18.66 32.19 -28.16
C ALA A 230 18.85 33.53 -27.43
N LEU A 231 19.14 33.49 -26.12
CA LEU A 231 19.39 34.69 -25.33
C LEU A 231 20.67 35.40 -25.79
N PHE A 232 20.67 36.73 -25.72
CA PHE A 232 21.84 37.53 -26.08
C PHE A 232 22.94 37.38 -25.02
N TYR A 233 24.10 36.86 -25.43
CA TYR A 233 25.26 36.74 -24.56
C TYR A 233 26.10 38.03 -24.54
N ASP A 234 26.26 38.64 -23.35
CA ASP A 234 27.12 39.80 -23.12
C ASP A 234 28.56 39.33 -22.84
N LYS A 235 29.43 39.46 -23.85
CA LYS A 235 30.84 39.07 -23.76
C LYS A 235 31.67 39.91 -22.79
N GLU A 236 31.25 41.13 -22.46
CA GLU A 236 31.98 42.00 -21.52
C GLU A 236 31.68 41.61 -20.07
N LYS A 237 30.46 41.15 -19.79
CA LYS A 237 30.03 40.69 -18.46
C LYS A 237 30.21 39.20 -18.24
N GLY A 238 30.27 38.42 -19.32
CA GLY A 238 30.37 36.96 -19.27
C GLY A 238 29.05 36.27 -18.89
N ASP A 239 27.90 36.87 -19.20
CA ASP A 239 26.57 36.41 -18.80
C ASP A 239 25.52 36.66 -19.90
N TYR A 240 24.36 36.01 -19.80
CA TYR A 240 23.22 36.20 -20.69
C TYR A 240 22.36 37.39 -20.27
N PHE A 241 21.69 38.01 -21.23
CA PHE A 241 20.71 39.06 -20.96
C PHE A 241 19.32 38.43 -20.74
N TRP A 242 18.92 38.32 -19.48
CA TRP A 242 17.65 37.75 -19.05
C TRP A 242 16.54 38.80 -19.15
N MET A 243 15.70 38.73 -20.18
CA MET A 243 14.62 39.71 -20.44
C MET A 243 13.38 39.46 -19.55
N GLY A 244 13.59 39.33 -18.24
CA GLY A 244 12.54 38.97 -17.28
C GLY A 244 12.30 37.47 -17.13
N THR A 245 12.78 36.66 -18.08
CA THR A 245 12.56 35.21 -18.18
C THR A 245 13.45 34.36 -17.28
N GLY A 246 14.24 34.95 -16.38
CA GLY A 246 15.23 34.24 -15.56
C GLY A 246 16.33 35.15 -14.98
N PRO A 247 17.47 34.59 -14.53
CA PRO A 247 17.77 33.16 -14.47
C PRO A 247 16.97 32.45 -13.36
N HIS A 248 16.49 31.25 -13.66
CA HIS A 248 15.92 30.36 -12.67
C HIS A 248 16.91 29.26 -12.28
N ASP A 249 17.04 29.04 -10.97
CA ASP A 249 17.75 27.90 -10.42
C ASP A 249 16.82 26.68 -10.39
N PRO A 250 17.25 25.52 -10.94
CA PRO A 250 16.41 24.32 -10.94
C PRO A 250 15.98 23.85 -9.54
N GLU A 251 16.83 23.98 -8.53
CA GLU A 251 16.52 23.51 -7.18
C GLU A 251 15.38 24.32 -6.58
N ASP A 252 15.47 25.65 -6.66
CA ASP A 252 14.46 26.57 -6.14
C ASP A 252 13.09 26.33 -6.81
N VAL A 253 13.08 26.18 -8.13
CA VAL A 253 11.85 25.93 -8.91
C VAL A 253 11.25 24.56 -8.56
N LEU A 254 12.07 23.51 -8.50
CA LEU A 254 11.57 22.17 -8.19
C LEU A 254 11.04 22.08 -6.75
N ARG A 255 11.68 22.76 -5.79
CA ARG A 255 11.19 22.84 -4.40
C ARG A 255 9.84 23.54 -4.29
N ASP A 256 9.62 24.60 -5.04
CA ASP A 256 8.34 25.34 -5.04
C ASP A 256 7.23 24.52 -5.71
N GLN A 257 7.54 23.88 -6.84
CA GLN A 257 6.57 23.13 -7.63
C GLN A 257 6.21 21.76 -7.03
N PHE A 258 7.15 21.09 -6.36
CA PHE A 258 7.02 19.71 -5.86
C PHE A 258 7.21 19.64 -4.34
N ASP A 259 6.37 20.34 -3.59
CA ASP A 259 6.42 20.48 -2.12
C ASP A 259 6.40 19.16 -1.31
N GLY A 260 5.93 18.07 -1.94
CA GLY A 260 5.88 16.72 -1.39
C GLY A 260 7.05 15.80 -1.78
N ALA A 261 7.97 16.25 -2.65
CA ALA A 261 9.11 15.44 -3.08
C ALA A 261 10.20 15.33 -2.00
N LEU A 262 11.00 14.26 -2.08
CA LEU A 262 12.18 14.10 -1.25
C LEU A 262 13.26 15.11 -1.64
N ASP A 263 13.97 15.67 -0.66
CA ASP A 263 15.15 16.50 -0.91
C ASP A 263 16.21 15.77 -1.75
N SER A 264 16.36 14.45 -1.57
CA SER A 264 17.27 13.64 -2.39
C SER A 264 16.82 13.53 -3.84
N ASP A 265 15.52 13.45 -4.09
CA ASP A 265 14.96 13.38 -5.45
C ASP A 265 15.07 14.75 -6.13
N ILE A 266 14.78 15.84 -5.41
CA ILE A 266 14.98 17.21 -5.89
C ILE A 266 16.45 17.43 -6.22
N ALA A 267 17.37 17.04 -5.34
CA ALA A 267 18.81 17.18 -5.56
C ALA A 267 19.28 16.35 -6.76
N GLN A 268 18.72 15.15 -6.95
CA GLN A 268 19.04 14.31 -8.11
C GLN A 268 18.52 14.94 -9.41
N ALA A 269 17.25 15.37 -9.47
CA ALA A 269 16.68 16.04 -10.63
C ALA A 269 17.44 17.34 -10.96
N THR A 270 17.76 18.13 -9.93
CA THR A 270 18.58 19.35 -10.04
C THR A 270 19.93 19.04 -10.67
N LYS A 271 20.62 17.99 -10.20
CA LYS A 271 21.91 17.56 -10.75
C LYS A 271 21.78 17.18 -12.23
N GLU A 272 20.76 16.40 -12.59
CA GLU A 272 20.50 16.00 -13.99
C GLU A 272 20.22 17.21 -14.90
N LEU A 273 19.50 18.22 -14.40
CA LEU A 273 19.27 19.48 -15.11
C LEU A 273 20.57 20.31 -15.22
N GLN A 274 21.36 20.38 -14.15
CA GLN A 274 22.63 21.12 -14.12
C GLN A 274 23.73 20.53 -15.00
N GLU A 275 23.62 19.25 -15.39
CA GLU A 275 24.47 18.67 -16.45
C GLU A 275 24.23 19.31 -17.82
N THR A 276 23.04 19.88 -18.02
CA THR A 276 22.67 20.62 -19.24
C THR A 276 22.95 22.13 -19.10
N SER A 277 22.45 22.76 -18.04
CA SER A 277 22.67 24.19 -17.77
C SER A 277 22.55 24.53 -16.29
N LEU A 278 23.39 25.45 -15.80
CA LEU A 278 23.35 25.95 -14.42
C LEU A 278 22.20 26.93 -14.16
N CYS A 279 21.63 27.54 -15.21
CA CYS A 279 20.56 28.51 -15.12
C CYS A 279 19.61 28.37 -16.31
N TRP A 280 18.34 28.67 -16.09
CA TRP A 280 17.29 28.37 -17.07
C TRP A 280 16.35 29.54 -17.30
N ALA A 281 15.82 29.63 -18.52
CA ALA A 281 14.83 30.62 -18.91
C ALA A 281 13.42 30.01 -18.97
N GLN A 282 12.40 30.70 -18.47
CA GLN A 282 11.02 30.22 -18.50
C GLN A 282 10.38 30.37 -19.90
N ASN A 283 9.73 29.31 -20.40
CA ASN A 283 9.19 29.23 -21.76
C ASN A 283 7.99 30.16 -22.00
N ASP A 284 7.08 30.29 -21.02
CA ASP A 284 5.87 31.11 -21.15
C ASP A 284 6.20 32.60 -21.34
N GLU A 285 7.29 33.06 -20.73
CA GLU A 285 7.72 34.45 -20.80
C GLU A 285 8.55 34.74 -22.06
N LEU A 286 9.20 33.73 -22.66
CA LEU A 286 9.85 33.84 -23.97
C LEU A 286 8.84 34.06 -25.11
N SER A 287 7.65 33.49 -25.00
CA SER A 287 6.57 33.65 -25.99
C SER A 287 6.06 35.11 -26.04
N ALA A 288 6.03 35.80 -24.90
CA ALA A 288 5.58 37.19 -24.79
C ALA A 288 6.61 38.24 -25.24
N VAL A 289 7.89 37.87 -25.32
CA VAL A 289 8.98 38.75 -25.77
C VAL A 289 9.16 38.70 -27.30
N HIS A 290 8.61 37.67 -27.96
CA HIS A 290 8.71 37.45 -29.41
C HIS A 290 7.43 37.81 -30.20
N GLU A 291 6.37 38.29 -29.54
CA GLU A 291 5.21 38.97 -30.18
C GLU A 291 5.42 40.48 -30.28
#